data_AF-J2J9Z9-F1
#
_entry.id   AF-J2J9Z9-F1
#
_cell.length_a   1.000
_cell.length_b   1.000
_cell.length_c   1.000
_cell.angle_alpha   90.00
_cell.angle_beta   90.00
_cell.angle_gamma   90.00
#
_symmetry.space_group_name_H-M   'P 1'
#
loop_
_entity.id
_entity.type
_entity.pdbx_description
1 polymer ?
#
loop_
_entity_poly.entity_id
_entity_poly.type
_entity_poly.pdbx_seq_one_letter_code
_entity_poly.pdbx_strand_id
1 'polypeptide(L)'
;MTKHLLTFAVIFICSQQIFAQKASDVLENGRAVKSGHRLFLKYDITDKVLKIDAVKKEQNVDFTTLEDSTIFLVRKNAINIYLKPLNPLNYSYNSEVKIIIDPINEAAATALSSIIGSLGKIMDPNTSGFVLTPVNSAISGTCKDFTNRKSEIEKIQEKLSDSKKENIIKEFEYLKAINFDEEQTTKDKLFISEKNIEIIKSHFDNVKKDIDETETNLKKYTCSSNIELFTTKYIFTSVLKELSLQMEQQKKRLTILQTAYKLVKDMQEKASAGGGTEQLKWCIPLNEIPSKEGKISIYTITIKESGYKLSDDKEIVATESKELAKRSIRVRQFQRFVPEVSVGTAFTFLKYNSYGTTSDASGQQYVGTPTENTIKNLNIATMINFNYYIPNSSLHPLYQLGLGINSEMPTLLTGFGLRSNINGVKRLAIAGGIAMTWVKELDELKVGDKITGTDDIDKDYKFSSAPKFSPYVALQYNF
;
A
#
# COMPACT_ATOMS: atom_id res chain seq x y z
N MET A 1 25.74 10.27 -34.18
CA MET A 1 25.53 9.64 -32.85
C MET A 1 25.16 10.63 -31.76
N THR A 2 26.04 11.56 -31.37
CA THR A 2 25.88 12.46 -30.19
C THR A 2 24.47 13.05 -29.95
N LYS A 3 23.80 13.58 -30.97
CA LYS A 3 22.43 14.13 -30.83
C LYS A 3 21.42 13.11 -30.28
N HIS A 4 21.44 11.86 -30.76
CA HIS A 4 20.55 10.81 -30.23
C HIS A 4 20.93 10.37 -28.81
N LEU A 5 22.23 10.33 -28.49
CA LEU A 5 22.69 10.00 -27.14
C LEU A 5 22.20 11.03 -26.11
N LEU A 6 22.26 12.33 -26.46
CA LEU A 6 21.72 13.41 -25.63
C LEU A 6 20.20 13.29 -25.47
N THR A 7 19.46 13.03 -26.55
CA THR A 7 18.00 12.82 -26.49
C THR A 7 17.64 11.62 -25.60
N PHE A 8 18.37 10.50 -25.72
CA PHE A 8 18.14 9.32 -24.88
C PHE A 8 18.48 9.58 -23.40
N ALA A 9 19.56 10.31 -23.12
CA ALA A 9 19.93 10.71 -21.77
C ALA A 9 18.87 11.63 -21.14
N VAL A 10 18.35 12.61 -21.88
CA VAL A 10 17.27 13.50 -21.40
C VAL A 10 15.99 12.68 -21.14
N ILE A 11 15.57 11.81 -22.06
CA ILE A 11 14.39 10.96 -21.87
C ILE A 11 14.56 10.03 -20.66
N PHE A 12 15.75 9.44 -20.46
CA PHE A 12 16.04 8.57 -19.32
C PHE A 12 16.04 9.34 -18.00
N ILE A 13 16.69 10.52 -17.92
CA ILE A 13 16.70 11.36 -16.72
C ILE A 13 15.28 11.84 -16.39
N CYS A 14 14.48 12.21 -17.40
CA CYS A 14 13.08 12.56 -17.21
C CYS A 14 12.23 11.37 -16.73
N SER A 15 12.44 10.16 -17.24
CA SER A 15 11.65 8.98 -16.83
C SER A 15 11.92 8.56 -15.37
N GLN A 16 13.16 8.71 -14.88
CA GLN A 16 13.51 8.45 -13.48
C GLN A 16 12.82 9.43 -12.51
N GLN A 17 12.55 10.68 -12.93
CA GLN A 17 11.85 11.68 -12.10
C GLN A 17 10.34 11.39 -11.92
N ILE A 18 9.74 10.50 -12.71
CA ILE A 18 8.28 10.24 -12.69
C ILE A 18 7.85 9.39 -11.47
N PHE A 19 8.75 8.58 -10.90
CA PHE A 19 8.44 7.67 -9.79
C PHE A 19 9.10 8.05 -8.46
N ALA A 20 10.06 8.98 -8.47
CA ALA A 20 10.70 9.50 -7.26
C ALA A 20 9.77 10.49 -6.53
N GLN A 21 9.16 10.07 -5.41
CA GLN A 21 8.35 10.95 -4.56
C GLN A 21 9.25 12.06 -3.97
N LYS A 22 8.90 13.32 -4.25
CA LYS A 22 9.66 14.50 -3.84
C LYS A 22 9.18 15.04 -2.50
N ALA A 23 10.03 15.79 -1.80
CA ALA A 23 9.64 16.48 -0.56
C ALA A 23 8.45 17.44 -0.79
N SER A 24 8.33 18.02 -2.00
CA SER A 24 7.13 18.76 -2.43
C SER A 24 5.84 17.99 -2.18
N ASP A 25 5.82 16.69 -2.43
CA ASP A 25 4.59 15.90 -2.42
C ASP A 25 4.11 15.66 -0.98
N VAL A 26 5.05 15.63 -0.03
CA VAL A 26 4.78 15.55 1.41
C VAL A 26 4.42 16.93 1.99
N LEU A 27 5.12 17.99 1.55
CA LEU A 27 4.90 19.35 2.04
C LEU A 27 3.59 19.97 1.51
N GLU A 28 3.18 19.63 0.28
CA GLU A 28 2.04 20.23 -0.42
C GLU A 28 0.80 19.33 -0.42
N ASN A 29 0.97 18.03 -0.72
CA ASN A 29 -0.15 17.09 -0.91
C ASN A 29 -0.36 16.17 0.30
N GLY A 30 0.50 16.26 1.33
CA GLY A 30 0.45 15.43 2.54
C GLY A 30 -0.71 15.81 3.46
N ARG A 31 -1.78 15.00 3.46
CA ARG A 31 -2.96 15.19 4.32
C ARG A 31 -2.62 14.77 5.76
N ALA A 32 -2.46 15.75 6.67
CA ALA A 32 -2.01 15.49 8.04
C ALA A 32 -3.12 14.88 8.93
N VAL A 33 -2.92 13.63 9.39
CA VAL A 33 -3.88 12.92 10.23
C VAL A 33 -3.65 13.22 11.72
N LYS A 34 -4.67 13.78 12.35
CA LYS A 34 -4.71 14.08 13.79
C LYS A 34 -4.74 12.78 14.61
N SER A 35 -4.23 12.82 15.85
CA SER A 35 -4.20 11.63 16.72
C SER A 35 -5.61 11.09 16.99
N GLY A 36 -5.75 9.76 17.03
CA GLY A 36 -7.02 9.06 17.25
C GLY A 36 -7.99 9.04 16.07
N HIS A 37 -7.64 9.66 14.94
CA HIS A 37 -8.43 9.59 13.71
C HIS A 37 -8.09 8.30 12.94
N ARG A 38 -9.00 7.85 12.10
CA ARG A 38 -8.93 6.60 11.31
C ARG A 38 -9.33 6.91 9.86
N LEU A 39 -8.92 6.09 8.90
CA LEU A 39 -9.36 6.27 7.50
C LEU A 39 -10.62 5.45 7.25
N PHE A 40 -11.64 6.08 6.69
CA PHE A 40 -12.90 5.44 6.31
C PHE A 40 -13.06 5.52 4.79
N LEU A 41 -13.32 4.38 4.17
CA LEU A 41 -13.53 4.25 2.74
C LEU A 41 -15.01 3.96 2.46
N LYS A 42 -15.58 4.62 1.45
CA LYS A 42 -16.86 4.27 0.84
C LYS A 42 -16.65 4.11 -0.65
N TYR A 43 -16.93 2.93 -1.20
CA TYR A 43 -17.05 2.81 -2.66
C TYR A 43 -18.42 3.36 -3.06
N ASP A 44 -18.43 4.33 -3.96
CA ASP A 44 -19.67 4.87 -4.51
C ASP A 44 -20.08 4.07 -5.75
N ILE A 45 -21.21 3.38 -5.67
CA ILE A 45 -21.67 2.45 -6.73
C ILE A 45 -22.10 3.22 -7.98
N THR A 46 -22.64 4.43 -7.82
CA THR A 46 -23.14 5.27 -8.91
C THR A 46 -21.98 5.92 -9.66
N ASP A 47 -21.11 6.62 -8.94
CA ASP A 47 -19.96 7.33 -9.51
C ASP A 47 -18.81 6.37 -9.92
N LYS A 48 -18.81 5.15 -9.37
CA LYS A 48 -17.74 4.15 -9.47
C LYS A 48 -16.38 4.61 -8.93
N VAL A 49 -16.40 5.60 -8.03
CA VAL A 49 -15.20 6.11 -7.35
C VAL A 49 -15.11 5.61 -5.91
N LEU A 50 -13.89 5.37 -5.44
CA LEU A 50 -13.64 5.19 -4.02
C LEU A 50 -13.54 6.57 -3.37
N LYS A 51 -14.31 6.80 -2.30
CA LYS A 51 -14.31 8.03 -1.47
C LYS A 51 -13.68 7.73 -0.12
N ILE A 52 -13.06 8.74 0.49
CA ILE A 52 -12.28 8.65 1.74
C ILE A 52 -12.55 9.84 2.66
N ASP A 53 -12.49 9.57 3.96
CA ASP A 53 -12.39 10.58 5.03
C ASP A 53 -11.45 10.09 6.15
N ALA A 54 -10.99 11.03 7.01
CA ALA A 54 -10.01 10.82 8.07
C ALA A 54 -10.47 11.44 9.40
N VAL A 55 -11.49 10.84 10.04
CA VAL A 55 -12.18 11.36 11.25
C VAL A 55 -11.95 10.55 12.53
N LYS A 56 -12.32 11.11 13.69
CA LYS A 56 -12.44 10.36 14.96
C LYS A 56 -13.63 9.39 14.94
N LYS A 57 -13.72 8.56 15.99
CA LYS A 57 -14.83 7.63 16.24
C LYS A 57 -16.20 8.33 16.35
N GLU A 58 -16.23 9.54 16.90
CA GLU A 58 -17.43 10.26 17.35
C GLU A 58 -17.83 11.41 16.41
N GLN A 59 -17.34 11.41 15.16
CA GLN A 59 -17.53 12.50 14.20
C GLN A 59 -18.30 12.02 12.97
N ASN A 60 -19.16 12.88 12.44
CA ASN A 60 -19.78 12.68 11.14
C ASN A 60 -18.71 12.62 10.04
N VAL A 61 -18.95 11.79 9.02
CA VAL A 61 -17.99 11.48 7.96
C VAL A 61 -18.30 12.31 6.70
N ASP A 62 -17.31 13.02 6.17
CA ASP A 62 -17.40 13.83 4.94
C ASP A 62 -16.57 13.19 3.82
N PHE A 63 -17.23 12.39 2.98
CA PHE A 63 -16.57 11.49 2.02
C PHE A 63 -16.09 12.21 0.75
N THR A 64 -14.85 12.70 0.78
CA THR A 64 -14.15 13.24 -0.40
C THR A 64 -13.70 12.15 -1.37
N THR A 65 -13.55 12.42 -2.67
CA THR A 65 -13.01 11.43 -3.63
C THR A 65 -11.56 11.07 -3.31
N LEU A 66 -11.22 9.77 -3.29
CA LEU A 66 -9.85 9.31 -3.13
C LEU A 66 -9.09 9.41 -4.46
N GLU A 67 -8.21 10.41 -4.53
CA GLU A 67 -7.18 10.55 -5.54
C GLU A 67 -6.18 9.38 -5.40
N ASP A 68 -5.67 8.84 -6.52
CA ASP A 68 -4.65 7.80 -6.42
C ASP A 68 -3.36 8.35 -5.82
N SER A 69 -2.65 7.51 -5.07
CA SER A 69 -1.39 7.84 -4.41
C SER A 69 -1.49 8.92 -3.32
N THR A 70 -2.69 9.26 -2.85
CA THR A 70 -2.92 10.23 -1.75
C THR A 70 -2.03 9.92 -0.54
N ILE A 71 -1.29 10.93 -0.06
CA ILE A 71 -0.36 10.82 1.06
C ILE A 71 -1.06 11.24 2.37
N PHE A 72 -1.03 10.37 3.38
CA PHE A 72 -1.49 10.65 4.73
C PHE A 72 -0.32 10.66 5.72
N LEU A 73 -0.17 11.77 6.45
CA LEU A 73 0.91 11.98 7.42
C LEU A 73 0.42 11.66 8.83
N VAL A 74 0.82 10.51 9.37
CA VAL A 74 0.24 9.92 10.58
C VAL A 74 1.17 10.09 11.78
N ARG A 75 0.67 10.66 12.88
CA ARG A 75 1.45 10.90 14.12
C ARG A 75 1.68 9.68 15.00
N LYS A 76 1.00 8.57 14.73
CA LYS A 76 1.15 7.27 15.42
C LYS A 76 1.94 6.29 14.55
N ASN A 77 2.40 5.21 15.19
CA ASN A 77 3.12 4.10 14.56
C ASN A 77 2.26 3.24 13.62
N ALA A 78 0.95 3.53 13.51
CA ALA A 78 0.03 2.93 12.55
C ALA A 78 -1.24 3.78 12.37
N ILE A 79 -2.04 3.46 11.35
CA ILE A 79 -3.41 3.95 11.15
C ILE A 79 -4.34 2.80 10.75
N ASN A 80 -5.55 2.76 11.32
CA ASN A 80 -6.55 1.75 10.98
C ASN A 80 -7.40 2.23 9.80
N ILE A 81 -7.61 1.35 8.82
CA ILE A 81 -8.43 1.58 7.64
C ILE A 81 -9.68 0.72 7.70
N TYR A 82 -10.83 1.34 7.45
CA TYR A 82 -12.15 0.70 7.43
C TYR A 82 -12.85 0.95 6.09
N LEU A 83 -13.76 0.06 5.70
CA LEU A 83 -14.55 0.16 4.47
C LEU A 83 -16.03 0.00 4.80
N LYS A 84 -16.90 0.92 4.35
CA LYS A 84 -18.36 0.70 4.37
C LYS A 84 -18.67 -0.60 3.59
N PRO A 85 -19.45 -1.53 4.15
CA PRO A 85 -19.63 -2.83 3.54
C PRO A 85 -20.32 -2.75 2.18
N LEU A 86 -20.04 -3.74 1.34
CA LEU A 86 -20.64 -3.91 0.02
C LEU A 86 -21.27 -5.31 -0.04
N ASN A 87 -22.34 -5.48 -0.81
CA ASN A 87 -22.97 -6.79 -0.97
C ASN A 87 -22.00 -7.78 -1.64
N PRO A 88 -21.62 -8.90 -0.98
CA PRO A 88 -20.60 -9.83 -1.48
C PRO A 88 -21.06 -10.67 -2.68
N LEU A 89 -22.34 -10.59 -3.07
CA LEU A 89 -22.86 -11.21 -4.29
C LEU A 89 -22.71 -10.30 -5.52
N ASN A 90 -22.30 -9.04 -5.32
CA ASN A 90 -22.09 -8.03 -6.36
C ASN A 90 -20.64 -7.51 -6.40
N TYR A 91 -19.97 -7.45 -5.24
CA TYR A 91 -18.66 -6.84 -5.10
C TYR A 91 -17.74 -7.67 -4.21
N SER A 92 -16.45 -7.65 -4.52
CA SER A 92 -15.38 -8.03 -3.59
C SER A 92 -14.34 -6.93 -3.52
N TYR A 93 -13.48 -7.00 -2.51
CA TYR A 93 -12.28 -6.20 -2.43
C TYR A 93 -11.07 -7.09 -2.22
N ASN A 94 -9.91 -6.67 -2.73
CA ASN A 94 -8.61 -7.15 -2.29
C ASN A 94 -7.81 -5.95 -1.77
N SER A 95 -6.88 -6.18 -0.85
CA SER A 95 -5.94 -5.13 -0.45
C SER A 95 -4.56 -5.64 -0.03
N GLU A 96 -3.54 -4.91 -0.43
CA GLU A 96 -2.13 -5.23 -0.25
C GLU A 96 -1.43 -4.13 0.56
N VAL A 97 -0.49 -4.49 1.45
CA VAL A 97 0.37 -3.54 2.16
C VAL A 97 1.81 -3.74 1.68
N LYS A 98 2.32 -2.81 0.87
CA LYS A 98 3.73 -2.79 0.45
C LYS A 98 4.48 -1.70 1.22
N ILE A 99 5.41 -2.10 2.09
CA ILE A 99 6.29 -1.16 2.78
C ILE A 99 7.54 -0.93 1.93
N ILE A 100 7.81 0.32 1.57
CA ILE A 100 9.05 0.74 0.90
C ILE A 100 9.90 1.60 1.84
N ILE A 101 11.19 1.73 1.54
CA ILE A 101 11.99 2.83 2.08
C ILE A 101 11.40 4.13 1.52
N ASP A 102 11.34 5.16 2.34
CA ASP A 102 10.86 6.48 1.94
C ASP A 102 11.94 7.20 1.11
N PRO A 103 11.74 7.47 -0.20
CA PRO A 103 12.79 7.99 -1.08
C PRO A 103 13.40 9.32 -0.60
N ILE A 104 12.66 10.09 0.19
CA ILE A 104 13.11 11.35 0.77
C ILE A 104 14.08 11.10 1.93
N ASN A 105 13.77 10.13 2.79
CA ASN A 105 14.65 9.72 3.87
C ASN A 105 15.82 8.86 3.34
N GLU A 106 15.65 8.13 2.23
CA GLU A 106 16.72 7.41 1.54
C GLU A 106 17.70 8.38 0.84
N ALA A 107 17.21 9.40 0.13
CA ALA A 107 18.05 10.44 -0.44
C ALA A 107 18.80 11.21 0.65
N ALA A 108 18.11 11.56 1.76
CA ALA A 108 18.76 12.21 2.90
C ALA A 108 19.79 11.29 3.58
N ALA A 109 19.49 9.99 3.77
CA ALA A 109 20.40 9.02 4.36
C ALA A 109 21.57 8.68 3.42
N THR A 110 21.39 8.72 2.10
CA THR A 110 22.46 8.55 1.10
C THR A 110 23.31 9.80 0.96
N ALA A 111 22.74 11.01 1.09
CA ALA A 111 23.53 12.24 1.23
C ALA A 111 24.35 12.21 2.52
N LEU A 112 23.72 11.89 3.66
CA LEU A 112 24.41 11.69 4.95
C LEU A 112 25.39 10.51 4.92
N SER A 113 25.17 9.47 4.11
CA SER A 113 26.11 8.35 3.93
C SER A 113 27.12 8.57 2.80
N SER A 114 26.99 9.62 2.00
CA SER A 114 28.09 10.15 1.20
C SER A 114 28.99 11.02 2.08
N ILE A 115 28.42 11.72 3.07
CA ILE A 115 29.16 12.43 4.13
C ILE A 115 29.85 11.43 5.09
N ILE A 116 29.16 10.38 5.54
CA ILE A 116 29.62 9.42 6.57
C ILE A 116 30.26 8.15 5.96
N GLY A 117 29.80 7.65 4.82
CA GLY A 117 30.36 6.47 4.16
C GLY A 117 31.72 6.73 3.49
N SER A 118 32.03 8.01 3.23
CA SER A 118 33.40 8.49 2.98
C SER A 118 34.34 8.32 4.19
N LEU A 119 33.82 7.84 5.33
CA LEU A 119 34.55 7.58 6.57
C LEU A 119 34.57 6.08 6.99
N GLY A 120 33.95 5.12 6.27
CA GLY A 120 33.56 3.84 6.92
C GLY A 120 33.31 2.55 6.11
N LYS A 121 34.08 2.20 5.08
CA LYS A 121 33.91 0.91 4.34
C LYS A 121 34.55 -0.32 5.05
N ILE A 122 33.85 -1.01 5.97
CA ILE A 122 34.43 -2.08 6.84
C ILE A 122 33.46 -3.28 7.22
N MET A 123 33.47 -4.44 6.49
CA MET A 123 33.23 -5.90 6.92
C MET A 123 31.79 -6.61 7.07
N ASP A 124 31.72 -8.00 7.07
CA ASP A 124 30.60 -9.07 7.31
C ASP A 124 29.58 -9.49 6.15
N PRO A 125 28.62 -10.53 6.11
CA PRO A 125 28.03 -11.62 7.00
C PRO A 125 27.66 -13.09 6.39
N ASN A 126 26.62 -13.86 6.88
CA ASN A 126 26.29 -15.36 6.72
C ASN A 126 24.81 -15.86 6.24
N THR A 127 24.27 -17.13 6.46
CA THR A 127 22.91 -17.80 6.01
C THR A 127 22.33 -19.00 6.92
N SER A 128 21.28 -19.94 6.77
CA SER A 128 20.06 -20.41 5.93
C SER A 128 19.14 -21.60 6.56
N GLY A 129 17.99 -22.17 5.99
CA GLY A 129 17.16 -23.40 6.50
C GLY A 129 15.72 -23.85 5.88
N PHE A 130 15.07 -25.06 6.17
CA PHE A 130 13.72 -25.69 5.65
C PHE A 130 13.21 -27.06 6.37
N VAL A 131 12.13 -27.96 6.18
CA VAL A 131 10.66 -28.19 5.68
C VAL A 131 10.23 -29.78 5.67
N LEU A 132 9.04 -30.55 5.59
CA LEU A 132 7.48 -30.62 5.50
C LEU A 132 6.76 -32.04 5.93
N THR A 133 5.42 -32.37 5.71
CA THR A 133 4.55 -33.53 6.33
C THR A 133 3.34 -34.32 5.51
N PRO A 134 2.16 -34.96 5.97
CA PRO A 134 1.49 -36.30 5.49
C PRO A 134 -0.11 -36.49 5.20
N VAL A 135 -0.78 -37.73 5.13
CA VAL A 135 -2.22 -38.06 4.61
C VAL A 135 -3.07 -39.37 5.09
N ASN A 136 -4.33 -39.72 4.59
CA ASN A 136 -5.40 -40.79 5.01
C ASN A 136 -6.24 -41.49 3.81
N SER A 137 -7.41 -42.28 3.73
CA SER A 137 -8.57 -43.06 4.44
C SER A 137 -9.67 -43.66 3.39
N ALA A 138 -10.85 -44.41 3.49
CA ALA A 138 -11.62 -45.51 4.24
C ALA A 138 -13.10 -45.90 3.61
N ILE A 139 -13.80 -47.11 3.75
CA ILE A 139 -15.23 -47.46 3.17
C ILE A 139 -16.03 -48.84 3.58
N SER A 140 -17.38 -49.11 3.27
CA SER A 140 -18.23 -50.40 3.53
C SER A 140 -19.66 -50.68 2.79
N GLY A 141 -20.52 -51.77 3.02
CA GLY A 141 -21.88 -52.07 2.33
C GLY A 141 -22.94 -53.23 2.74
N THR A 142 -24.25 -53.27 2.23
CA THR A 142 -25.46 -54.18 2.61
C THR A 142 -26.69 -54.42 1.57
N CYS A 143 -27.95 -54.83 1.97
CA CYS A 143 -29.24 -55.16 1.18
C CYS A 143 -30.56 -55.26 2.09
N LYS A 144 -31.88 -55.54 1.77
CA LYS A 144 -32.86 -55.81 0.60
C LYS A 144 -34.43 -55.52 0.93
N ASP A 145 -35.34 -54.96 0.05
CA ASP A 145 -36.88 -54.85 0.12
C ASP A 145 -37.53 -54.28 -1.22
N PHE A 146 -38.88 -54.27 -1.50
CA PHE A 146 -39.49 -53.63 -2.72
C PHE A 146 -40.93 -53.06 -2.74
N THR A 147 -42.05 -53.82 -2.71
CA THR A 147 -43.33 -53.31 -3.29
C THR A 147 -43.90 -52.06 -2.61
N ASN A 148 -43.80 -51.95 -1.28
CA ASN A 148 -44.17 -50.74 -0.53
C ASN A 148 -43.39 -49.51 -1.02
N ARG A 149 -42.12 -49.71 -1.39
CA ARG A 149 -41.25 -48.66 -1.93
C ARG A 149 -41.77 -48.08 -3.23
N LYS A 150 -42.61 -48.77 -4.02
CA LYS A 150 -43.15 -48.21 -5.28
C LYS A 150 -43.97 -46.95 -5.01
N SER A 151 -44.90 -47.01 -4.06
CA SER A 151 -45.76 -45.88 -3.72
C SER A 151 -45.00 -44.78 -2.96
N GLU A 152 -43.97 -45.16 -2.20
CA GLU A 152 -43.07 -44.20 -1.55
C GLU A 152 -42.21 -43.45 -2.59
N ILE A 153 -41.64 -44.18 -3.56
CA ILE A 153 -40.91 -43.66 -4.75
C ILE A 153 -41.78 -42.70 -5.56
N GLU A 154 -43.04 -43.03 -5.81
CA GLU A 154 -43.98 -42.17 -6.54
C GLU A 154 -44.24 -40.85 -5.81
N LYS A 155 -44.38 -40.88 -4.47
CA LYS A 155 -44.52 -39.67 -3.63
C LYS A 155 -43.23 -38.85 -3.57
N ILE A 156 -42.07 -39.50 -3.54
CA ILE A 156 -40.76 -38.82 -3.63
C ILE A 156 -40.63 -38.12 -4.99
N GLN A 157 -41.03 -38.78 -6.08
CA GLN A 157 -41.02 -38.23 -7.43
C GLN A 157 -41.98 -37.04 -7.59
N GLU A 158 -43.18 -37.12 -7.01
CA GLU A 158 -44.12 -36.00 -6.94
C GLU A 158 -43.50 -34.79 -6.21
N LYS A 159 -42.97 -34.98 -5.00
CA LYS A 159 -42.33 -33.90 -4.24
C LYS A 159 -41.11 -33.31 -4.96
N LEU A 160 -40.32 -34.13 -5.66
CA LEU A 160 -39.17 -33.69 -6.46
C LEU A 160 -39.57 -32.97 -7.78
N SER A 161 -40.84 -32.98 -8.17
CA SER A 161 -41.31 -32.15 -9.30
C SER A 161 -41.38 -30.67 -8.91
N ASP A 162 -41.77 -30.37 -7.68
CA ASP A 162 -41.72 -29.04 -7.05
C ASP A 162 -40.29 -28.72 -6.58
N SER A 163 -39.36 -28.63 -7.54
CA SER A 163 -37.90 -28.50 -7.31
C SER A 163 -37.44 -27.21 -6.61
N LYS A 164 -38.37 -26.38 -6.11
CA LYS A 164 -38.18 -25.05 -5.50
C LYS A 164 -37.32 -24.07 -6.31
N LYS A 165 -37.02 -24.34 -7.58
CA LYS A 165 -36.10 -23.54 -8.40
C LYS A 165 -36.52 -22.06 -8.46
N GLU A 166 -37.80 -21.77 -8.71
CA GLU A 166 -38.30 -20.40 -8.78
C GLU A 166 -38.27 -19.67 -7.42
N ASN A 167 -38.45 -20.38 -6.29
CA ASN A 167 -38.25 -19.82 -4.95
C ASN A 167 -36.77 -19.53 -4.67
N ILE A 168 -35.88 -20.44 -5.06
CA ILE A 168 -34.42 -20.29 -4.92
C ILE A 168 -33.91 -19.10 -5.76
N ILE A 169 -34.44 -18.91 -6.97
CA ILE A 169 -34.15 -17.77 -7.84
C ILE A 169 -34.58 -16.46 -7.18
N LYS A 170 -35.84 -16.37 -6.74
CA LYS A 170 -36.38 -15.14 -6.11
C LYS A 170 -35.64 -14.76 -4.83
N GLU A 171 -35.27 -15.75 -4.01
CA GLU A 171 -34.48 -15.50 -2.79
C GLU A 171 -33.04 -15.09 -3.13
N PHE A 172 -32.42 -15.68 -4.14
CA PHE A 172 -31.11 -15.25 -4.62
C PHE A 172 -31.12 -13.82 -5.17
N GLU A 173 -32.13 -13.46 -5.96
CA GLU A 173 -32.32 -12.09 -6.47
C GLU A 173 -32.56 -11.09 -5.34
N TYR A 174 -33.37 -11.46 -4.33
CA TYR A 174 -33.61 -10.65 -3.14
C TYR A 174 -32.32 -10.42 -2.34
N LEU A 175 -31.54 -11.47 -2.05
CA LEU A 175 -30.22 -11.37 -1.42
C LEU A 175 -29.25 -10.49 -2.21
N LYS A 176 -29.24 -10.61 -3.55
CA LYS A 176 -28.41 -9.81 -4.45
C LYS A 176 -28.84 -8.33 -4.49
N ALA A 177 -30.10 -8.04 -4.18
CA ALA A 177 -30.67 -6.68 -4.08
C ALA A 177 -30.55 -6.05 -2.67
N ILE A 178 -29.99 -6.74 -1.67
CA ILE A 178 -29.73 -6.15 -0.35
C ILE A 178 -28.66 -5.04 -0.48
N ASN A 179 -29.06 -3.79 -0.25
CA ASN A 179 -28.14 -2.67 -0.06
C ASN A 179 -27.51 -2.74 1.34
N PHE A 180 -26.24 -2.33 1.44
CA PHE A 180 -25.41 -2.29 2.64
C PHE A 180 -25.11 -0.86 3.12
N ASP A 181 -25.94 0.14 2.79
CA ASP A 181 -25.76 1.50 3.33
C ASP A 181 -26.06 1.59 4.84
N GLU A 182 -27.00 0.79 5.35
CA GLU A 182 -27.54 0.86 6.72
C GLU A 182 -27.60 -0.51 7.40
N GLU A 183 -27.15 -0.59 8.65
CA GLU A 183 -27.08 -1.82 9.43
C GLU A 183 -28.45 -2.48 9.66
N GLN A 184 -29.43 -1.72 10.14
CA GLN A 184 -30.75 -2.26 10.52
C GLN A 184 -31.52 -2.75 9.29
N THR A 185 -31.59 -1.92 8.24
CA THR A 185 -32.19 -2.26 6.93
C THR A 185 -31.55 -3.51 6.29
N THR A 186 -30.25 -3.75 6.53
CA THR A 186 -29.57 -4.99 6.09
C THR A 186 -29.97 -6.20 6.95
N LYS A 187 -30.01 -6.04 8.28
CA LYS A 187 -30.40 -7.09 9.24
C LYS A 187 -31.83 -7.58 9.02
N ASP A 188 -32.78 -6.66 8.86
CA ASP A 188 -34.20 -7.00 8.70
C ASP A 188 -34.47 -7.77 7.41
N LYS A 189 -33.78 -7.40 6.31
CA LYS A 189 -33.83 -8.14 5.05
C LYS A 189 -33.22 -9.54 5.19
N LEU A 190 -32.08 -9.68 5.86
CA LEU A 190 -31.47 -11.00 6.11
C LEU A 190 -32.35 -11.92 6.97
N PHE A 191 -33.08 -11.39 7.96
CA PHE A 191 -34.01 -12.17 8.78
C PHE A 191 -35.22 -12.69 7.98
N ILE A 192 -35.66 -11.96 6.95
CA ILE A 192 -36.66 -12.43 5.99
C ILE A 192 -36.08 -13.56 5.13
N SER A 193 -34.87 -13.36 4.58
CA SER A 193 -34.15 -14.38 3.79
C SER A 193 -33.92 -15.69 4.54
N GLU A 194 -33.53 -15.60 5.81
CA GLU A 194 -33.25 -16.77 6.66
C GLU A 194 -34.47 -17.70 6.78
N LYS A 195 -35.65 -17.12 7.01
CA LYS A 195 -36.92 -17.87 7.07
C LYS A 195 -37.31 -18.48 5.73
N ASN A 196 -37.14 -17.74 4.63
CA ASN A 196 -37.44 -18.25 3.30
C ASN A 196 -36.53 -19.44 2.94
N ILE A 197 -35.24 -19.35 3.28
CA ILE A 197 -34.26 -20.43 3.10
C ILE A 197 -34.57 -21.62 4.02
N GLU A 198 -35.04 -21.40 5.24
CA GLU A 198 -35.48 -22.47 6.15
C GLU A 198 -36.71 -23.22 5.61
N ILE A 199 -37.69 -22.51 5.04
CA ILE A 199 -38.87 -23.11 4.38
C ILE A 199 -38.45 -23.96 3.18
N ILE A 200 -37.55 -23.46 2.33
CA ILE A 200 -37.00 -24.23 1.19
C ILE A 200 -36.21 -25.44 1.70
N LYS A 201 -35.37 -25.28 2.73
CA LYS A 201 -34.59 -26.36 3.34
C LYS A 201 -35.50 -27.45 3.91
N SER A 202 -36.54 -27.09 4.64
CA SER A 202 -37.49 -28.03 5.23
C SER A 202 -38.20 -28.91 4.18
N HIS A 203 -38.46 -28.38 2.98
CA HIS A 203 -38.95 -29.19 1.87
C HIS A 203 -37.93 -30.27 1.45
N PHE A 204 -36.66 -29.89 1.24
CA PHE A 204 -35.61 -30.86 0.85
C PHE A 204 -35.25 -31.85 1.96
N ASP A 205 -35.23 -31.42 3.23
CA ASP A 205 -35.00 -32.30 4.38
C ASP A 205 -36.13 -33.32 4.53
N ASN A 206 -37.39 -32.93 4.27
CA ASN A 206 -38.53 -33.85 4.21
C ASN A 206 -38.41 -34.86 3.05
N VAL A 207 -38.08 -34.40 1.83
CA VAL A 207 -37.89 -35.29 0.67
C VAL A 207 -36.73 -36.25 0.90
N LYS A 208 -35.62 -35.79 1.49
CA LYS A 208 -34.53 -36.68 1.90
C LYS A 208 -35.00 -37.67 2.96
N LYS A 209 -35.79 -37.24 3.97
CA LYS A 209 -36.34 -38.15 4.97
C LYS A 209 -37.21 -39.23 4.33
N ASP A 210 -38.07 -38.88 3.38
CA ASP A 210 -38.86 -39.87 2.62
C ASP A 210 -37.93 -40.88 1.91
N ILE A 211 -36.88 -40.41 1.23
CA ILE A 211 -35.87 -41.26 0.57
C ILE A 211 -35.13 -42.16 1.57
N ASP A 212 -34.65 -41.62 2.69
CA ASP A 212 -33.90 -42.36 3.70
C ASP A 212 -34.78 -43.39 4.42
N GLU A 213 -36.05 -43.09 4.68
CA GLU A 213 -37.03 -44.06 5.21
C GLU A 213 -37.35 -45.14 4.16
N THR A 214 -37.52 -44.75 2.90
CA THR A 214 -37.74 -45.67 1.77
C THR A 214 -36.51 -46.56 1.53
N GLU A 215 -35.28 -46.08 1.69
CA GLU A 215 -34.04 -46.86 1.49
C GLU A 215 -33.64 -47.64 2.76
N THR A 216 -34.07 -47.20 3.93
CA THR A 216 -33.99 -47.96 5.20
C THR A 216 -34.97 -49.13 5.19
N ASN A 217 -36.20 -48.90 4.76
CA ASN A 217 -37.16 -49.97 4.57
C ASN A 217 -36.79 -50.81 3.33
N LEU A 218 -36.18 -50.20 2.30
CA LEU A 218 -35.23 -50.69 1.26
C LEU A 218 -34.33 -51.89 1.65
N LYS A 219 -34.12 -52.09 2.95
CA LYS A 219 -33.21 -53.09 3.53
C LYS A 219 -33.92 -54.24 4.28
N LYS A 220 -35.24 -54.19 4.48
CA LYS A 220 -35.94 -54.98 5.52
C LYS A 220 -36.79 -56.20 5.09
N TYR A 221 -36.96 -56.54 3.81
CA TYR A 221 -37.87 -57.65 3.43
C TYR A 221 -37.28 -58.78 2.60
N THR A 222 -37.90 -59.96 2.74
CA THR A 222 -37.72 -61.13 1.89
C THR A 222 -38.93 -61.29 0.97
N CYS A 223 -38.76 -61.02 -0.33
CA CYS A 223 -39.62 -61.63 -1.33
C CYS A 223 -39.38 -63.14 -1.33
N SER A 224 -40.43 -63.91 -1.63
CA SER A 224 -40.46 -65.37 -1.65
C SER A 224 -39.44 -66.01 -2.59
N SER A 225 -39.16 -65.37 -3.74
CA SER A 225 -38.13 -65.82 -4.69
C SER A 225 -36.86 -64.98 -4.58
N ASN A 226 -35.70 -65.66 -4.53
CA ASN A 226 -34.39 -64.99 -4.50
C ASN A 226 -34.08 -64.20 -5.78
N ILE A 227 -34.58 -64.67 -6.93
CA ILE A 227 -34.40 -64.07 -8.27
C ILE A 227 -35.32 -62.86 -8.45
N GLU A 228 -36.58 -62.98 -8.01
CA GLU A 228 -37.49 -61.84 -7.93
C GLU A 228 -36.86 -60.80 -7.02
N LEU A 229 -36.68 -61.12 -5.73
CA LEU A 229 -36.09 -60.24 -4.70
C LEU A 229 -34.76 -59.60 -5.12
N PHE A 230 -33.97 -60.21 -6.01
CA PHE A 230 -32.84 -59.56 -6.64
C PHE A 230 -33.28 -58.50 -7.67
N THR A 231 -33.99 -58.90 -8.72
CA THR A 231 -34.45 -58.05 -9.84
C THR A 231 -35.28 -56.86 -9.36
N THR A 232 -36.33 -57.18 -8.60
CA THR A 232 -37.14 -56.34 -7.72
C THR A 232 -36.27 -55.31 -6.99
N LYS A 233 -35.45 -55.73 -6.02
CA LYS A 233 -34.68 -54.80 -5.19
C LYS A 233 -33.65 -53.99 -6.00
N TYR A 234 -33.10 -54.54 -7.07
CA TYR A 234 -32.21 -53.84 -8.01
C TYR A 234 -32.94 -52.69 -8.72
N ILE A 235 -34.16 -52.92 -9.23
CA ILE A 235 -34.97 -51.88 -9.88
C ILE A 235 -35.23 -50.70 -8.92
N PHE A 236 -35.74 -50.92 -7.71
CA PHE A 236 -35.98 -49.79 -6.79
C PHE A 236 -34.72 -49.25 -6.12
N THR A 237 -33.62 -50.00 -6.01
CA THR A 237 -32.30 -49.39 -5.70
C THR A 237 -31.88 -48.42 -6.81
N SER A 238 -32.15 -48.77 -8.07
CA SER A 238 -31.77 -47.95 -9.23
C SER A 238 -32.63 -46.68 -9.32
N VAL A 239 -33.95 -46.81 -9.17
CA VAL A 239 -34.88 -45.66 -9.13
C VAL A 239 -34.63 -44.79 -7.90
N LEU A 240 -34.39 -45.36 -6.71
CA LEU A 240 -34.00 -44.55 -5.54
C LEU A 240 -32.64 -43.88 -5.72
N LYS A 241 -31.68 -44.50 -6.39
CA LYS A 241 -30.40 -43.88 -6.74
C LYS A 241 -30.57 -42.73 -7.72
N GLU A 242 -31.50 -42.85 -8.68
CA GLU A 242 -31.87 -41.79 -9.62
C GLU A 242 -32.59 -40.63 -8.91
N LEU A 243 -33.61 -40.91 -8.09
CA LEU A 243 -34.30 -39.90 -7.29
C LEU A 243 -33.37 -39.25 -6.26
N SER A 244 -32.43 -40.00 -5.67
CA SER A 244 -31.37 -39.45 -4.80
C SER A 244 -30.40 -38.56 -5.57
N LEU A 245 -30.06 -38.92 -6.81
CA LEU A 245 -29.21 -38.10 -7.68
C LEU A 245 -29.94 -36.82 -8.10
N GLN A 246 -31.21 -36.90 -8.47
CA GLN A 246 -32.08 -35.73 -8.73
C GLN A 246 -32.21 -34.85 -7.48
N MET A 247 -32.43 -35.45 -6.31
CA MET A 247 -32.51 -34.74 -5.03
C MET A 247 -31.20 -34.03 -4.70
N GLU A 248 -30.03 -34.68 -4.78
CA GLU A 248 -28.73 -34.03 -4.57
C GLU A 248 -28.42 -32.97 -5.66
N GLN A 249 -28.86 -33.15 -6.91
CA GLN A 249 -28.76 -32.12 -7.96
C GLN A 249 -29.62 -30.88 -7.65
N GLN A 250 -30.85 -31.05 -7.17
CA GLN A 250 -31.71 -29.93 -6.78
C GLN A 250 -31.20 -29.26 -5.49
N LYS A 251 -30.84 -30.06 -4.49
CA LYS A 251 -30.24 -29.65 -3.22
C LYS A 251 -28.91 -28.91 -3.39
N LYS A 252 -28.11 -29.22 -4.43
CA LYS A 252 -26.95 -28.42 -4.82
C LYS A 252 -27.30 -26.94 -5.05
N ARG A 253 -28.48 -26.62 -5.62
CA ARG A 253 -28.95 -25.23 -5.76
C ARG A 253 -29.22 -24.59 -4.40
N LEU A 254 -29.86 -25.31 -3.48
CA LEU A 254 -30.05 -24.86 -2.09
C LEU A 254 -28.71 -24.66 -1.39
N THR A 255 -27.74 -25.56 -1.55
CA THR A 255 -26.40 -25.41 -0.96
C THR A 255 -25.68 -24.16 -1.49
N ILE A 256 -25.84 -23.83 -2.78
CA ILE A 256 -25.31 -22.59 -3.36
C ILE A 256 -26.05 -21.36 -2.80
N LEU A 257 -27.38 -21.41 -2.67
CA LEU A 257 -28.17 -20.33 -2.03
C LEU A 257 -27.78 -20.12 -0.56
N GLN A 258 -27.60 -21.19 0.21
CA GLN A 258 -27.13 -21.14 1.59
C GLN A 258 -25.70 -20.60 1.69
N THR A 259 -24.83 -20.94 0.73
CA THR A 259 -23.48 -20.35 0.63
C THR A 259 -23.56 -18.85 0.34
N ALA A 260 -24.44 -18.42 -0.57
CA ALA A 260 -24.68 -17.01 -0.89
C ALA A 260 -25.23 -16.25 0.33
N TYR A 261 -26.28 -16.77 1.00
CA TYR A 261 -26.81 -16.22 2.25
C TYR A 261 -25.72 -16.08 3.30
N LYS A 262 -24.93 -17.15 3.53
CA LYS A 262 -23.83 -17.12 4.50
C LYS A 262 -22.80 -16.03 4.15
N LEU A 263 -22.42 -15.85 2.90
CA LEU A 263 -21.49 -14.77 2.52
C LEU A 263 -22.06 -13.38 2.86
N VAL A 264 -23.34 -13.12 2.60
CA VAL A 264 -24.01 -11.86 2.93
C VAL A 264 -24.15 -11.69 4.46
N LYS A 265 -24.41 -12.78 5.19
CA LYS A 265 -24.53 -12.81 6.65
C LYS A 265 -23.19 -12.59 7.36
N ASP A 266 -22.16 -13.34 6.98
CA ASP A 266 -20.77 -13.17 7.42
C ASP A 266 -20.28 -11.72 7.17
N MET A 267 -20.73 -11.07 6.09
CA MET A 267 -20.42 -9.66 5.79
C MET A 267 -21.17 -8.69 6.72
N GLN A 268 -22.47 -8.92 6.96
CA GLN A 268 -23.25 -8.14 7.93
C GLN A 268 -22.64 -8.22 9.33
N GLU A 269 -22.20 -9.40 9.77
CA GLU A 269 -21.60 -9.59 11.10
C GLU A 269 -20.23 -8.92 11.21
N LYS A 270 -19.36 -9.06 10.20
CA LYS A 270 -18.06 -8.36 10.14
C LYS A 270 -18.22 -6.84 10.14
N ALA A 271 -19.25 -6.31 9.49
CA ALA A 271 -19.55 -4.89 9.49
C ALA A 271 -20.08 -4.41 10.86
N SER A 272 -21.02 -5.14 11.45
CA SER A 272 -21.60 -4.88 12.80
C SER A 272 -20.55 -4.91 13.93
N ALA A 273 -19.49 -5.70 13.78
CA ALA A 273 -18.39 -5.78 14.74
C ALA A 273 -17.37 -4.64 14.62
N GLY A 274 -17.42 -3.84 13.54
CA GLY A 274 -16.44 -2.80 13.26
C GLY A 274 -16.77 -1.42 13.85
N GLY A 275 -15.79 -0.51 13.74
CA GLY A 275 -15.88 0.90 14.16
C GLY A 275 -16.01 1.15 15.67
N GLY A 276 -17.02 0.59 16.33
CA GLY A 276 -17.24 0.65 17.78
C GLY A 276 -17.89 1.93 18.32
N THR A 277 -18.48 2.76 17.46
CA THR A 277 -19.33 3.93 17.77
C THR A 277 -20.48 3.98 16.79
N GLU A 278 -21.61 4.58 17.13
CA GLU A 278 -22.86 4.41 16.37
C GLU A 278 -22.80 4.86 14.91
N GLN A 279 -22.16 5.98 14.61
CA GLN A 279 -21.93 6.42 13.22
C GLN A 279 -21.00 5.49 12.42
N LEU A 280 -20.30 4.56 13.09
CA LEU A 280 -19.28 3.67 12.53
C LEU A 280 -19.51 2.18 12.82
N LYS A 281 -20.59 1.79 13.50
CA LYS A 281 -21.00 0.39 13.79
C LYS A 281 -21.20 -0.45 12.53
N TRP A 282 -21.08 0.16 11.36
CA TRP A 282 -21.35 -0.41 10.05
C TRP A 282 -20.18 -0.21 9.08
N CYS A 283 -19.00 -0.75 9.46
CA CYS A 283 -17.82 -0.75 8.59
C CYS A 283 -16.96 -1.99 8.84
N ILE A 284 -16.35 -2.52 7.78
CA ILE A 284 -15.44 -3.65 7.85
C ILE A 284 -14.05 -3.12 8.24
N PRO A 285 -13.39 -3.62 9.31
CA PRO A 285 -11.97 -3.38 9.51
C PRO A 285 -11.18 -4.05 8.39
N LEU A 286 -10.36 -3.29 7.66
CA LEU A 286 -9.49 -3.85 6.64
C LEU A 286 -8.14 -4.23 7.27
N ASN A 287 -7.21 -3.28 7.32
CA ASN A 287 -5.89 -3.48 7.90
C ASN A 287 -5.53 -2.32 8.85
N GLU A 288 -4.70 -2.62 9.85
CA GLU A 288 -3.88 -1.60 10.50
C GLU A 288 -2.61 -1.40 9.67
N ILE A 289 -2.45 -0.21 9.07
CA ILE A 289 -1.31 0.13 8.21
C ILE A 289 -0.20 0.72 9.07
N PRO A 290 0.98 0.06 9.16
CA PRO A 290 2.09 0.57 9.96
C PRO A 290 2.63 1.86 9.37
N SER A 291 3.07 2.75 10.25
CA SER A 291 3.64 4.05 9.97
C SER A 291 4.98 4.11 10.71
N LYS A 292 6.09 4.14 9.98
CA LYS A 292 7.45 4.07 10.55
C LYS A 292 8.33 5.11 9.90
N GLU A 293 9.17 5.76 10.71
CA GLU A 293 10.19 6.68 10.25
C GLU A 293 11.12 6.03 9.23
N GLY A 294 11.54 6.80 8.22
CA GLY A 294 12.31 6.31 7.08
C GLY A 294 11.56 5.42 6.09
N LYS A 295 10.24 5.17 6.27
CA LYS A 295 9.45 4.25 5.43
C LYS A 295 8.09 4.81 5.03
N ILE A 296 7.59 4.35 3.88
CA ILE A 296 6.23 4.60 3.42
C ILE A 296 5.52 3.25 3.27
N SER A 297 4.34 3.13 3.87
CA SER A 297 3.45 1.99 3.66
C SER A 297 2.45 2.36 2.57
N ILE A 298 2.59 1.74 1.40
CA ILE A 298 1.66 1.84 0.30
C ILE A 298 0.57 0.79 0.51
N TYR A 299 -0.62 1.24 0.87
CA TYR A 299 -1.81 0.41 0.97
C TYR A 299 -2.59 0.48 -0.34
N THR A 300 -2.60 -0.59 -1.12
CA THR A 300 -3.37 -0.65 -2.37
C THR A 300 -4.68 -1.38 -2.10
N ILE A 301 -5.81 -0.76 -2.42
CA ILE A 301 -7.14 -1.38 -2.39
C ILE A 301 -7.72 -1.46 -3.81
N THR A 302 -8.25 -2.63 -4.14
CA THR A 302 -8.93 -2.91 -5.40
C THR A 302 -10.35 -3.38 -5.11
N ILE A 303 -11.35 -2.63 -5.58
CA ILE A 303 -12.78 -3.02 -5.60
C ILE A 303 -13.09 -3.69 -6.94
N LYS A 304 -13.81 -4.81 -6.91
CA LYS A 304 -14.14 -5.62 -8.09
C LYS A 304 -15.62 -5.99 -8.16
N GLU A 305 -16.18 -5.92 -9.36
CA GLU A 305 -17.45 -6.57 -9.72
C GLU A 305 -17.22 -8.10 -9.68
N SER A 306 -17.94 -8.81 -8.81
CA SER A 306 -17.72 -10.24 -8.54
C SER A 306 -18.79 -10.81 -7.59
N GLY A 307 -18.66 -12.09 -7.19
CA GLY A 307 -19.68 -12.81 -6.44
C GLY A 307 -20.46 -13.73 -7.38
N TYR A 308 -21.80 -13.63 -7.37
CA TYR A 308 -22.66 -14.59 -8.07
C TYR A 308 -23.68 -13.90 -8.99
N LYS A 309 -24.08 -14.58 -10.06
CA LYS A 309 -25.20 -14.20 -10.93
C LYS A 309 -26.07 -15.42 -11.25
N LEU A 310 -27.21 -15.19 -11.88
CA LEU A 310 -27.92 -16.23 -12.61
C LEU A 310 -27.25 -16.45 -13.98
N SER A 311 -27.16 -17.70 -14.42
CA SER A 311 -26.95 -18.05 -15.83
C SER A 311 -28.24 -17.88 -16.64
N ASP A 312 -28.16 -18.06 -17.96
CA ASP A 312 -29.33 -18.02 -18.85
C ASP A 312 -30.32 -19.16 -18.51
N ASP A 313 -29.82 -20.31 -18.07
CA ASP A 313 -30.62 -21.42 -17.50
C ASP A 313 -31.25 -21.10 -16.13
N LYS A 314 -31.03 -19.89 -15.58
CA LYS A 314 -31.35 -19.50 -14.20
C LYS A 314 -30.68 -20.40 -13.12
N GLU A 315 -29.44 -20.82 -13.32
CA GLU A 315 -28.63 -21.45 -12.27
C GLU A 315 -27.74 -20.41 -11.57
N ILE A 316 -27.52 -20.54 -10.26
CA ILE A 316 -26.64 -19.61 -9.52
C ILE A 316 -25.18 -19.97 -9.81
N VAL A 317 -24.48 -19.11 -10.56
CA VAL A 317 -23.10 -19.29 -11.00
C VAL A 317 -22.19 -18.18 -10.48
N ALA A 318 -20.90 -18.48 -10.32
CA ALA A 318 -19.91 -17.46 -10.02
C ALA A 318 -19.77 -16.46 -11.18
N THR A 319 -19.40 -15.23 -10.86
CA THR A 319 -19.07 -14.18 -11.83
C THR A 319 -17.56 -14.08 -12.03
N GLU A 320 -17.13 -13.79 -13.26
CA GLU A 320 -15.75 -13.38 -13.51
C GLU A 320 -15.44 -12.07 -12.79
N SER A 321 -14.25 -11.98 -12.19
CA SER A 321 -13.90 -10.87 -11.31
C SER A 321 -13.27 -9.71 -12.09
N LYS A 322 -14.04 -8.62 -12.24
CA LYS A 322 -13.67 -7.45 -13.04
C LYS A 322 -13.31 -6.27 -12.14
N GLU A 323 -12.14 -5.67 -12.35
CA GLU A 323 -11.70 -4.49 -11.59
C GLU A 323 -12.61 -3.28 -11.90
N LEU A 324 -13.14 -2.64 -10.86
CA LEU A 324 -13.96 -1.42 -10.96
C LEU A 324 -13.18 -0.18 -10.54
N ALA A 325 -12.47 -0.26 -9.42
CA ALA A 325 -11.65 0.82 -8.91
C ALA A 325 -10.42 0.26 -8.19
N LYS A 326 -9.26 0.85 -8.47
CA LYS A 326 -8.00 0.57 -7.78
C LYS A 326 -7.38 1.89 -7.33
N ARG A 327 -6.95 1.95 -6.07
CA ARG A 327 -6.34 3.14 -5.44
C ARG A 327 -5.23 2.74 -4.49
N SER A 328 -4.14 3.49 -4.51
CA SER A 328 -3.04 3.39 -3.55
C SER A 328 -3.11 4.53 -2.54
N ILE A 329 -3.08 4.21 -1.25
CA ILE A 329 -3.01 5.15 -0.14
C ILE A 329 -1.59 5.09 0.43
N ARG A 330 -0.88 6.22 0.48
CA ARG A 330 0.50 6.28 0.99
C ARG A 330 0.51 6.77 2.44
N VAL A 331 0.80 5.88 3.38
CA VAL A 331 0.92 6.22 4.81
C VAL A 331 2.40 6.46 5.14
N ARG A 332 2.72 7.67 5.62
CA ARG A 332 4.06 8.07 6.11
C ARG A 332 3.94 8.57 7.54
N GLN A 333 4.96 8.32 8.36
CA GLN A 333 5.02 8.90 9.71
C GLN A 333 5.18 10.43 9.62
N PHE A 334 4.36 11.15 10.38
CA PHE A 334 4.42 12.61 10.45
C PHE A 334 5.76 13.06 11.05
N GLN A 335 6.63 13.61 10.20
CA GLN A 335 7.85 14.29 10.59
C GLN A 335 7.63 15.81 10.51
N ARG A 336 8.08 16.55 11.54
CA ARG A 336 7.94 18.01 11.56
C ARG A 336 8.98 18.72 10.69
N PHE A 337 10.12 18.08 10.50
CA PHE A 337 11.15 18.46 9.54
C PHE A 337 11.17 17.42 8.42
N VAL A 338 10.96 17.85 7.18
CA VAL A 338 11.07 17.02 5.99
C VAL A 338 12.42 17.34 5.35
N PRO A 339 13.39 16.40 5.34
CA PRO A 339 14.64 16.63 4.63
C PRO A 339 14.38 16.70 3.13
N GLU A 340 15.13 17.53 2.42
CA GLU A 340 15.00 17.76 0.98
C GLU A 340 16.42 17.93 0.43
N VAL A 341 16.90 16.96 -0.35
CA VAL A 341 18.23 17.02 -0.96
C VAL A 341 18.17 17.88 -2.21
N SER A 342 19.12 18.80 -2.35
CA SER A 342 19.11 19.86 -3.35
C SER A 342 20.52 20.20 -3.84
N VAL A 343 20.58 20.86 -4.99
CA VAL A 343 21.80 21.44 -5.57
C VAL A 343 21.59 22.95 -5.74
N GLY A 344 22.67 23.72 -5.79
CA GLY A 344 22.57 25.17 -5.98
C GLY A 344 23.88 25.92 -5.77
N THR A 345 23.78 27.25 -5.79
CA THR A 345 24.92 28.15 -5.68
C THR A 345 24.87 28.89 -4.36
N ALA A 346 25.96 28.83 -3.60
CA ALA A 346 26.16 29.66 -2.42
C ALA A 346 27.09 30.83 -2.76
N PHE A 347 26.61 32.05 -2.59
CA PHE A 347 27.41 33.26 -2.68
C PHE A 347 28.08 33.51 -1.34
N THR A 348 29.39 33.76 -1.33
CA THR A 348 30.18 33.92 -0.10
C THR A 348 31.23 35.03 -0.28
N PHE A 349 31.92 35.38 0.80
CA PHE A 349 32.95 36.42 0.83
C PHE A 349 34.25 35.85 1.43
N LEU A 350 34.59 34.62 1.07
CA LEU A 350 35.76 33.92 1.58
C LEU A 350 37.03 34.47 0.94
N LYS A 351 37.96 34.94 1.78
CA LYS A 351 39.29 35.39 1.40
C LYS A 351 40.35 34.35 1.79
N TYR A 352 41.33 34.12 0.92
CA TYR A 352 42.47 33.24 1.18
C TYR A 352 43.71 33.71 0.42
N ASN A 353 44.90 33.38 0.92
CA ASN A 353 46.16 33.75 0.29
C ASN A 353 46.65 32.62 -0.62
N SER A 354 47.02 32.93 -1.86
CA SER A 354 47.92 32.07 -2.65
C SER A 354 49.35 32.61 -2.59
N TYR A 355 50.33 31.72 -2.52
CA TYR A 355 51.75 32.05 -2.59
C TYR A 355 52.29 31.65 -3.95
N GLY A 356 53.13 32.51 -4.54
CA GLY A 356 53.87 32.23 -5.77
C GLY A 356 55.36 32.33 -5.51
N THR A 357 56.18 32.22 -6.56
CA THR A 357 57.63 32.43 -6.46
C THR A 357 58.00 33.85 -6.89
N THR A 358 59.12 34.36 -6.35
CA THR A 358 59.77 35.60 -6.79
C THR A 358 61.28 35.37 -6.87
N SER A 359 61.99 36.06 -7.77
CA SER A 359 63.44 35.92 -7.92
C SER A 359 64.19 37.20 -7.52
N ASP A 360 65.37 37.04 -6.94
CA ASP A 360 66.34 38.14 -6.83
C ASP A 360 67.19 38.30 -8.11
N ALA A 361 68.08 39.29 -8.12
CA ALA A 361 68.95 39.60 -9.25
C ALA A 361 70.00 38.51 -9.59
N SER A 362 70.15 37.48 -8.75
CA SER A 362 70.97 36.28 -9.02
C SER A 362 70.17 35.11 -9.61
N GLY A 363 68.83 35.23 -9.68
CA GLY A 363 67.92 34.18 -10.12
C GLY A 363 67.47 33.22 -9.01
N GLN A 364 67.99 33.34 -7.79
CA GLN A 364 67.52 32.58 -6.62
C GLN A 364 66.02 32.85 -6.41
N GLN A 365 65.23 31.79 -6.26
CA GLN A 365 63.80 31.89 -5.97
C GLN A 365 63.52 31.96 -4.47
N TYR A 366 62.48 32.70 -4.12
CA TYR A 366 61.95 32.90 -2.78
C TYR A 366 60.42 32.78 -2.80
N VAL A 367 59.82 32.47 -1.65
CA VAL A 367 58.36 32.56 -1.47
C VAL A 367 57.92 34.02 -1.63
N GLY A 368 57.11 34.29 -2.64
CA GLY A 368 56.59 35.62 -2.97
C GLY A 368 55.55 36.12 -1.98
N THR A 369 55.22 37.42 -2.07
CA THR A 369 54.18 38.04 -1.28
C THR A 369 52.81 37.39 -1.52
N PRO A 370 51.97 37.20 -0.49
CA PRO A 370 50.67 36.57 -0.63
C PRO A 370 49.76 37.38 -1.57
N THR A 371 49.16 36.69 -2.54
CA THR A 371 48.06 37.23 -3.34
C THR A 371 46.74 36.92 -2.64
N GLU A 372 45.99 37.94 -2.24
CA GLU A 372 44.65 37.76 -1.66
C GLU A 372 43.64 37.39 -2.77
N ASN A 373 43.17 36.16 -2.74
CA ASN A 373 42.09 35.67 -3.59
C ASN A 373 40.75 35.76 -2.85
N THR A 374 39.67 36.02 -3.58
CA THR A 374 38.30 36.03 -3.03
C THR A 374 37.40 35.08 -3.81
N ILE A 375 36.87 34.06 -3.14
CA ILE A 375 35.79 33.23 -3.68
C ILE A 375 34.47 33.96 -3.44
N LYS A 376 33.79 34.29 -4.54
CA LYS A 376 32.45 34.92 -4.52
C LYS A 376 31.32 33.91 -4.68
N ASN A 377 31.55 32.82 -5.41
CA ASN A 377 30.56 31.79 -5.74
C ASN A 377 31.13 30.41 -5.39
N LEU A 378 30.36 29.60 -4.66
CA LEU A 378 30.62 28.18 -4.42
C LEU A 378 29.56 27.33 -5.12
N ASN A 379 30.02 26.36 -5.91
CA ASN A 379 29.17 25.30 -6.45
C ASN A 379 28.99 24.21 -5.39
N ILE A 380 27.76 24.02 -4.92
CA ILE A 380 27.45 23.07 -3.84
C ILE A 380 26.77 21.84 -4.45
N ALA A 381 27.44 20.69 -4.36
CA ALA A 381 26.95 19.46 -4.99
C ALA A 381 25.84 18.77 -4.20
N THR A 382 25.81 18.98 -2.88
CA THR A 382 24.79 18.40 -2.00
C THR A 382 24.45 19.38 -0.90
N MET A 383 23.19 19.84 -0.87
CA MET A 383 22.57 20.51 0.28
C MET A 383 21.41 19.66 0.80
N ILE A 384 21.24 19.60 2.12
CA ILE A 384 20.12 18.94 2.80
C ILE A 384 19.35 20.02 3.55
N ASN A 385 18.13 20.29 3.09
CA ASN A 385 17.23 21.26 3.69
C ASN A 385 16.22 20.55 4.59
N PHE A 386 16.29 20.79 5.89
CA PHE A 386 15.33 20.30 6.88
C PHE A 386 14.14 21.27 6.94
N ASN A 387 13.20 21.10 6.02
CA ASN A 387 12.03 21.97 5.87
C ASN A 387 11.01 21.73 6.98
N TYR A 388 10.67 22.78 7.72
CA TYR A 388 9.63 22.76 8.74
C TYR A 388 8.24 22.70 8.10
N TYR A 389 7.54 21.59 8.28
CA TYR A 389 6.19 21.41 7.75
C TYR A 389 5.17 22.25 8.52
N ILE A 390 4.52 23.17 7.80
CA ILE A 390 3.37 23.96 8.26
C ILE A 390 2.20 23.56 7.36
N PRO A 391 1.11 22.97 7.91
CA PRO A 391 -0.07 22.63 7.12
C PRO A 391 -0.62 23.85 6.38
N ASN A 392 -0.98 23.67 5.11
CA ASN A 392 -1.60 24.69 4.25
C ASN A 392 -0.79 26.00 4.07
N SER A 393 0.52 25.98 4.35
CA SER A 393 1.41 27.12 4.09
C SER A 393 2.04 27.06 2.70
N SER A 394 2.24 28.23 2.09
CA SER A 394 3.10 28.39 0.90
C SER A 394 4.57 28.71 1.25
N LEU A 395 4.88 28.87 2.54
CA LEU A 395 6.20 29.19 3.08
C LEU A 395 6.61 28.21 4.18
N HIS A 396 7.82 27.68 4.08
CA HIS A 396 8.40 26.75 5.06
C HIS A 396 9.78 27.27 5.52
N PRO A 397 9.96 27.56 6.82
CA PRO A 397 11.29 27.73 7.39
C PRO A 397 12.12 26.46 7.18
N LEU A 398 13.41 26.60 6.87
CA LEU A 398 14.34 25.47 6.75
C LEU A 398 15.62 25.72 7.54
N TYR A 399 16.22 24.64 8.02
CA TYR A 399 17.63 24.58 8.41
C TYR A 399 18.40 23.85 7.31
N GLN A 400 19.58 24.33 6.95
CA GLN A 400 20.41 23.81 5.85
C GLN A 400 21.73 23.26 6.37
N LEU A 401 22.13 22.12 5.81
CA LEU A 401 23.52 21.63 5.78
C LEU A 401 23.95 21.46 4.32
N GLY A 402 25.23 21.59 3.99
CA GLY A 402 25.71 21.29 2.64
C GLY A 402 27.22 21.13 2.49
N LEU A 403 27.66 20.48 1.42
CA LEU A 403 29.08 20.31 1.08
C LEU A 403 29.43 20.89 -0.31
N GLY A 404 30.41 21.78 -0.32
CA GLY A 404 31.06 22.26 -1.54
C GLY A 404 32.05 21.22 -2.10
N ILE A 405 32.07 21.07 -3.43
CA ILE A 405 32.87 20.05 -4.14
C ILE A 405 34.32 20.45 -4.47
N ASN A 406 34.79 21.63 -4.07
CA ASN A 406 36.18 21.98 -4.33
C ASN A 406 37.12 21.13 -3.45
N SER A 407 37.86 20.19 -4.06
CA SER A 407 38.85 19.35 -3.40
C SER A 407 40.06 20.12 -2.87
N GLU A 408 40.31 21.33 -3.37
CA GLU A 408 41.37 22.22 -2.88
C GLU A 408 40.91 23.03 -1.65
N MET A 409 39.59 23.18 -1.47
CA MET A 409 38.96 24.04 -0.46
C MET A 409 37.63 23.41 0.03
N PRO A 410 37.68 22.24 0.68
CA PRO A 410 36.48 21.54 1.12
C PRO A 410 35.69 22.43 2.08
N THR A 411 34.40 22.57 1.82
CA THR A 411 33.55 23.57 2.47
C THR A 411 32.28 22.94 3.02
N LEU A 412 32.03 23.12 4.32
CA LEU A 412 30.79 22.77 5.00
C LEU A 412 29.91 24.02 5.18
N LEU A 413 28.68 23.98 4.70
CA LEU A 413 27.68 25.02 4.92
C LEU A 413 26.74 24.63 6.06
N THR A 414 26.38 25.60 6.90
CA THR A 414 25.23 25.51 7.82
C THR A 414 24.47 26.84 7.86
N GLY A 415 23.13 26.82 7.88
CA GLY A 415 22.34 28.05 7.83
C GLY A 415 20.84 27.85 7.99
N PHE A 416 20.10 28.95 7.89
CA PHE A 416 18.64 28.98 7.97
C PHE A 416 18.06 29.68 6.73
N GLY A 417 16.81 29.35 6.38
CA GLY A 417 16.19 29.88 5.16
C GLY A 417 14.68 29.73 5.09
N LEU A 418 14.15 30.04 3.92
CA LEU A 418 12.74 29.90 3.55
C LEU A 418 12.62 29.19 2.21
N ARG A 419 11.85 28.10 2.16
CA ARG A 419 11.32 27.47 0.95
C ARG A 419 9.96 28.07 0.63
N SER A 420 9.76 28.47 -0.63
CA SER A 420 8.54 29.10 -1.13
C SER A 420 7.89 28.29 -2.24
N ASN A 421 6.56 28.31 -2.23
CA ASN A 421 5.65 27.73 -3.23
C ASN A 421 4.61 28.77 -3.73
N ILE A 422 4.85 30.06 -3.48
CA ILE A 422 3.91 31.15 -3.82
C ILE A 422 3.66 31.19 -5.34
N ASN A 423 2.41 31.47 -5.73
CA ASN A 423 1.95 31.61 -7.13
C ASN A 423 2.25 30.40 -8.04
N GLY A 424 2.40 29.20 -7.47
CA GLY A 424 2.73 28.00 -8.24
C GLY A 424 4.20 27.94 -8.73
N VAL A 425 5.03 28.92 -8.36
CA VAL A 425 6.49 28.87 -8.53
C VAL A 425 7.05 27.94 -7.44
N LYS A 426 6.83 26.64 -7.64
CA LYS A 426 7.26 25.59 -6.72
C LYS A 426 8.79 25.52 -6.66
N ARG A 427 9.33 25.15 -5.50
CA ARG A 427 10.76 24.82 -5.31
C ARG A 427 11.71 26.01 -5.56
N LEU A 428 11.40 27.19 -5.03
CA LEU A 428 12.42 28.22 -4.77
C LEU A 428 12.79 28.17 -3.29
N ALA A 429 14.08 28.12 -2.95
CA ALA A 429 14.53 28.31 -1.58
C ALA A 429 15.71 29.30 -1.51
N ILE A 430 15.67 30.14 -0.48
CA ILE A 430 16.72 31.09 -0.13
C ILE A 430 17.20 30.75 1.29
N ALA A 431 18.50 30.57 1.47
CA ALA A 431 19.11 30.32 2.76
C ALA A 431 20.30 31.28 3.01
N GLY A 432 20.63 31.53 4.27
CA GLY A 432 21.81 32.27 4.67
C GLY A 432 22.42 31.68 5.94
N GLY A 433 23.74 31.79 6.08
CA GLY A 433 24.44 31.17 7.19
C GLY A 433 25.94 31.31 7.11
N ILE A 434 26.66 30.30 7.63
CA ILE A 434 28.12 30.27 7.74
C ILE A 434 28.69 29.15 6.88
N ALA A 435 29.66 29.50 6.04
CA ALA A 435 30.53 28.59 5.33
C ALA A 435 31.79 28.36 6.16
N MET A 436 32.12 27.10 6.40
CA MET A 436 33.35 26.63 7.06
C MET A 436 34.24 25.98 5.99
N THR A 437 35.35 26.62 5.65
CA THR A 437 36.25 26.14 4.60
C THR A 437 37.63 25.90 5.15
N TRP A 438 38.15 24.68 4.96
CA TRP A 438 39.56 24.39 5.16
C TRP A 438 40.32 24.84 3.92
N VAL A 439 41.29 25.73 4.08
CA VAL A 439 42.08 26.26 2.97
C VAL A 439 43.50 25.71 3.06
N LYS A 440 44.18 25.55 1.94
CA LYS A 440 45.60 25.24 1.95
C LYS A 440 46.39 26.49 2.35
N GLU A 441 47.28 26.36 3.32
CA GLU A 441 48.24 27.39 3.75
C GLU A 441 49.65 26.77 3.82
N LEU A 442 50.68 27.61 3.83
CA LEU A 442 52.04 27.17 4.12
C LEU A 442 52.12 26.73 5.59
N ASP A 443 52.83 25.64 5.86
CA ASP A 443 52.96 25.07 7.21
C ASP A 443 54.35 25.37 7.80
N GLU A 444 55.41 25.17 6.99
CA GLU A 444 56.80 25.39 7.39
C GLU A 444 57.40 26.64 6.71
N LEU A 445 57.04 26.91 5.45
CA LEU A 445 57.59 28.02 4.65
C LEU A 445 56.94 29.38 4.95
N LYS A 446 57.72 30.45 4.83
CA LYS A 446 57.30 31.85 5.01
C LYS A 446 57.70 32.73 3.84
N VAL A 447 57.00 33.86 3.69
CA VAL A 447 57.30 34.89 2.69
C VAL A 447 58.75 35.37 2.85
N GLY A 448 59.54 35.27 1.78
CA GLY A 448 60.97 35.57 1.79
C GLY A 448 61.90 34.39 2.13
N ASP A 449 61.39 33.19 2.42
CA ASP A 449 62.23 31.99 2.53
C ASP A 449 62.71 31.53 1.15
N LYS A 450 63.92 30.94 1.09
CA LYS A 450 64.52 30.41 -0.16
C LYS A 450 63.92 29.06 -0.54
N ILE A 451 63.60 28.92 -1.83
CA ILE A 451 63.00 27.71 -2.43
C ILE A 451 63.71 27.36 -3.74
N THR A 452 63.55 26.12 -4.21
CA THR A 452 64.12 25.66 -5.49
C THR A 452 63.15 25.81 -6.66
N GLY A 453 61.84 25.79 -6.38
CA GLY A 453 60.77 26.05 -7.35
C GLY A 453 59.38 26.00 -6.72
N THR A 454 58.33 26.15 -7.54
CA THR A 454 56.92 26.08 -7.11
C THR A 454 56.59 24.76 -6.43
N ASP A 455 57.21 23.65 -6.87
CA ASP A 455 57.09 22.33 -6.26
C ASP A 455 57.32 22.32 -4.73
N ASP A 456 58.13 23.23 -4.19
CA ASP A 456 58.37 23.29 -2.74
C ASP A 456 57.20 23.94 -1.99
N ILE A 457 56.56 24.94 -2.59
CA ILE A 457 55.30 25.54 -2.12
C ILE A 457 54.16 24.50 -2.19
N ASP A 458 54.07 23.74 -3.28
CA ASP A 458 53.01 22.73 -3.48
C ASP A 458 53.12 21.53 -2.53
N LYS A 459 54.34 21.21 -2.03
CA LYS A 459 54.58 20.19 -0.99
C LYS A 459 54.28 20.70 0.42
N ASP A 460 54.60 21.96 0.72
CA ASP A 460 54.36 22.57 2.03
C ASP A 460 52.89 22.93 2.26
N TYR A 461 52.10 23.06 1.19
CA TYR A 461 50.67 23.39 1.24
C TYR A 461 49.81 22.32 1.97
N LYS A 462 49.60 22.52 3.27
CA LYS A 462 48.76 21.67 4.13
C LYS A 462 47.43 22.38 4.43
N PHE A 463 46.37 21.61 4.74
CA PHE A 463 45.07 22.20 5.09
C PHE A 463 45.11 22.85 6.48
N SER A 464 44.55 24.06 6.58
CA SER A 464 44.48 24.83 7.83
C SER A 464 43.84 24.00 8.95
N SER A 465 44.49 23.92 10.12
CA SER A 465 44.05 23.07 11.24
C SER A 465 42.68 23.47 11.81
N ALA A 466 42.27 24.72 11.63
CA ALA A 466 40.91 25.21 11.83
C ALA A 466 40.29 25.66 10.49
N PRO A 467 38.96 25.49 10.30
CA PRO A 467 38.27 26.07 9.15
C PRO A 467 38.20 27.60 9.26
N LYS A 468 38.25 28.28 8.11
CA LYS A 468 37.91 29.70 8.00
C LYS A 468 36.40 29.85 7.86
N PHE A 469 35.84 30.83 8.57
CA PHE A 469 34.41 31.11 8.59
C PHE A 469 34.10 32.32 7.71
N SER A 470 33.08 32.21 6.85
CA SER A 470 32.58 33.33 6.03
C SER A 470 31.05 33.28 5.92
N PRO A 471 30.33 34.42 5.94
CA PRO A 471 28.89 34.40 5.68
C PRO A 471 28.59 33.97 4.24
N TYR A 472 27.47 33.26 4.05
CA TYR A 472 26.95 32.95 2.71
C TYR A 472 25.45 33.23 2.57
N VAL A 473 25.02 33.37 1.31
CA VAL A 473 23.61 33.34 0.88
C VAL A 473 23.49 32.32 -0.24
N ALA A 474 22.63 31.31 -0.10
CA ALA A 474 22.39 30.28 -1.10
C ALA A 474 21.05 30.46 -1.80
N LEU A 475 21.08 30.36 -3.14
CA LEU A 475 19.89 30.30 -3.98
C LEU A 475 19.74 28.90 -4.58
N GLN A 476 18.53 28.35 -4.48
CA GLN A 476 18.22 26.95 -4.78
C GLN A 476 16.93 26.87 -5.58
N TYR A 477 16.91 26.03 -6.62
CA TYR A 477 15.76 25.90 -7.52
C TYR A 477 15.52 24.46 -7.99
N ASN A 478 14.24 24.07 -8.08
CA ASN A 478 13.74 22.83 -8.69
C ASN A 478 14.37 21.51 -8.18
N PHE A 479 14.45 21.40 -6.86
CA PHE A 479 14.72 20.16 -6.11
C PHE A 479 13.49 19.24 -6.06
#